data_AF-A0AA89Q977-F1
#
_entry.id   AF-A0AA89Q977-F1
#
_cell.length_a   1.000
_cell.length_b   1.000
_cell.length_c   1.000
_cell.angle_alpha   90.00
_cell.angle_beta   90.00
_cell.angle_gamma   90.00
#
_symmetry.space_group_name_H-M   'P 1'
#
loop_
_entity.id
_entity.type
_entity.pdbx_description
1 polymer ?
#
loop_
_entity_poly.entity_id
_entity_poly.type
_entity_poly.pdbx_seq_one_letter_code
_entity_poly.pdbx_strand_id
1 'polypeptide(L)'
;MIPVLAPGFLSWDEADPARHPFDAASAEQVVRSLGPARCVPRRPDVAFADPVMSDWSWGEARRWADAMSHALMEHYGRWAAGWRWSHDEGDFDGGPVGHWCCPRDSITTPEETLTRVVAALCEWRAWLESLAGWIEAYPLDLDTVEDDRILWDRAARNLILQVTDRTGCGSGWHRHCHQVLTWFLDRWTVPPDLAEELVDRAIGGRFLSWTGPDAALVDDVAERLAQSLRPADRAPSAEPLPDHLERWLAVRESVPWQRAPDSGADGPVTPSRDGAAEDVREFDGALDPDRARGLLTALELLRADAARDARLDFGLLQRWQQHVLGTEEPPSLRSRPAFAKGGRERYGIGPGIRARLDACLAESARDTARPLPLTARGARAYLDVCFFHPFDDGNARAAFLTLVYVLAREGITLDGVILLRRVAFHADEPRDPLVLASYIDTHIAETRRRAATPA
;
A
#
# COMPACT_ATOMS: atom_id res chain seq x y z
N MET A 1 -3.65 9.14 2.53
CA MET A 1 -2.74 8.15 3.15
C MET A 1 -2.61 7.01 2.15
N ILE A 2 -1.39 6.54 1.88
CA ILE A 2 -1.14 5.41 0.98
C ILE A 2 -1.34 4.14 1.81
N PRO A 3 -2.41 3.32 1.60
CA PRO A 3 -2.72 2.21 2.51
C PRO A 3 -1.58 1.20 2.67
N VAL A 4 -0.78 0.99 1.61
CA VAL A 4 0.36 0.08 1.65
C VAL A 4 1.51 0.56 2.56
N LEU A 5 1.57 1.85 2.86
CA LEU A 5 2.58 2.43 3.76
C LEU A 5 2.10 2.51 5.22
N ALA A 6 0.82 2.21 5.48
CA ALA A 6 0.29 2.24 6.83
C ALA A 6 0.58 0.91 7.55
N PRO A 7 1.31 0.95 8.67
CA PRO A 7 1.76 -0.28 9.36
C PRO A 7 0.61 -1.06 10.03
N GLY A 8 -0.53 -0.41 10.27
CA GLY A 8 -1.76 -1.07 10.73
C GLY A 8 -2.32 -2.14 9.78
N PHE A 9 -1.84 -2.20 8.52
CA PHE A 9 -2.23 -3.24 7.54
C PHE A 9 -1.17 -4.32 7.33
N LEU A 10 -0.18 -4.43 8.22
CA LEU A 10 0.77 -5.53 8.21
C LEU A 10 0.10 -6.79 8.77
N SER A 11 0.23 -7.90 8.07
CA SER A 11 -0.02 -9.25 8.60
C SER A 11 1.18 -9.73 9.44
N TRP A 12 1.00 -10.78 10.27
CA TRP A 12 2.13 -11.30 11.04
C TRP A 12 3.21 -11.86 10.09
N ASP A 13 2.80 -12.56 9.04
CA ASP A 13 3.70 -13.08 8.00
C ASP A 13 4.56 -12.01 7.31
N GLU A 14 4.07 -10.77 7.22
CA GLU A 14 4.81 -9.63 6.67
C GLU A 14 5.67 -8.91 7.71
N ALA A 15 5.40 -9.10 9.00
CA ALA A 15 6.09 -8.46 10.13
C ALA A 15 7.08 -9.39 10.84
N ASP A 16 6.94 -10.71 10.67
CA ASP A 16 7.69 -11.73 11.39
C ASP A 16 9.20 -11.56 11.15
N PRO A 17 9.98 -11.25 12.20
CA PRO A 17 11.40 -11.02 12.08
C PRO A 17 12.18 -12.24 11.57
N ALA A 18 11.64 -13.45 11.71
CA ALA A 18 12.27 -14.68 11.20
C ALA A 18 12.24 -14.77 9.67
N ARG A 19 11.29 -14.10 9.01
CA ARG A 19 11.13 -14.09 7.54
C ARG A 19 11.93 -12.99 6.86
N HIS A 20 12.47 -12.06 7.64
CA HIS A 20 13.15 -10.87 7.15
C HIS A 20 14.50 -10.69 7.87
N PRO A 21 15.61 -11.19 7.28
CA PRO A 21 16.94 -10.94 7.82
C PRO A 21 17.24 -9.43 7.90
N PHE A 22 17.79 -9.00 9.03
CA PHE A 22 18.14 -7.59 9.25
C PHE A 22 19.44 -7.50 10.05
N ASP A 23 20.37 -6.67 9.58
CA ASP A 23 21.60 -6.34 10.30
C ASP A 23 21.58 -4.86 10.71
N ALA A 24 21.37 -4.63 12.01
CA ALA A 24 21.33 -3.28 12.59
C ALA A 24 22.64 -2.50 12.38
N ALA A 25 23.79 -3.18 12.27
CA ALA A 25 25.07 -2.51 12.05
C ALA A 25 25.18 -1.92 10.63
N SER A 26 24.55 -2.55 9.64
CA SER A 26 24.49 -2.05 8.25
C SER A 26 23.41 -1.00 8.01
N ALA A 27 22.45 -0.85 8.94
CA ALA A 27 21.24 -0.05 8.72
C ALA A 27 21.54 1.41 8.36
N GLU A 28 22.53 2.03 8.98
CA GLU A 28 22.93 3.40 8.65
C GLU A 28 23.44 3.54 7.21
N GLN A 29 24.34 2.64 6.80
CA GLN A 29 24.88 2.64 5.45
C GLN A 29 23.77 2.47 4.42
N VAL A 30 22.85 1.53 4.66
CA VAL A 30 21.71 1.28 3.77
C VAL A 30 20.82 2.52 3.68
N VAL A 31 20.34 3.07 4.81
CA VAL A 31 19.46 4.24 4.82
C VAL A 31 20.07 5.41 4.07
N ARG A 32 21.37 5.68 4.27
CA ARG A 32 22.09 6.76 3.57
C ARG A 32 22.28 6.48 2.07
N SER A 33 22.24 5.21 1.65
CA SER A 33 22.35 4.83 0.24
C SER A 33 21.05 4.97 -0.54
N LEU A 34 19.89 4.98 0.15
CA LEU A 34 18.58 5.10 -0.48
C LEU A 34 18.41 6.47 -1.15
N GLY A 35 17.70 6.51 -2.29
CA GLY A 35 17.45 7.75 -3.03
C GLY A 35 16.92 8.90 -2.15
N PRO A 36 15.89 8.68 -1.30
CA PRO A 36 15.33 9.75 -0.48
C PRO A 36 16.34 10.39 0.47
N ALA A 37 17.43 9.69 0.83
CA ALA A 37 18.47 10.27 1.68
C ALA A 37 19.22 11.44 1.03
N ARG A 38 19.19 11.55 -0.31
CA ARG A 38 19.83 12.64 -1.06
C ARG A 38 18.97 13.89 -1.18
N CYS A 39 17.69 13.80 -0.81
CA CYS A 39 16.70 14.86 -1.00
C CYS A 39 15.88 15.10 0.26
N VAL A 40 16.53 15.09 1.44
CA VAL A 40 15.88 15.48 2.70
C VAL A 40 15.37 16.92 2.59
N PRO A 41 14.07 17.18 2.79
CA PRO A 41 13.50 18.49 2.56
C PRO A 41 13.96 19.48 3.63
N ARG A 42 14.18 20.72 3.21
CA ARG A 42 14.61 21.79 4.12
C ARG A 42 13.40 22.31 4.89
N ARG A 43 13.43 22.14 6.21
CA ARG A 43 12.42 22.70 7.10
C ARG A 43 12.38 24.25 7.01
N PRO A 44 11.19 24.86 6.85
CA PRO A 44 11.03 26.31 6.88
C PRO A 44 11.44 26.90 8.24
N ASP A 45 12.13 28.04 8.20
CA ASP A 45 12.50 28.81 9.39
C ASP A 45 11.35 29.76 9.80
N VAL A 46 10.24 29.16 10.24
CA VAL A 46 9.03 29.86 10.68
C VAL A 46 8.51 29.24 11.98
N ALA A 47 7.69 29.99 12.71
CA ALA A 47 7.05 29.48 13.93
C ALA A 47 6.13 28.29 13.62
N PHE A 48 5.96 27.37 14.57
CA PHE A 48 5.12 26.17 14.38
C PHE A 48 3.66 26.47 14.05
N ALA A 49 3.12 27.59 14.54
CA ALA A 49 1.74 28.01 14.27
C ALA A 49 1.57 28.69 12.91
N ASP A 50 2.66 28.92 12.18
CA ASP A 50 2.61 29.53 10.85
C ASP A 50 2.03 28.53 9.84
N PRO A 51 1.01 28.93 9.03
CA PRO A 51 0.45 28.08 7.98
C PRO A 51 1.50 27.48 7.04
N VAL A 52 2.61 28.18 6.78
CA VAL A 52 3.72 27.69 5.95
C VAL A 52 4.32 26.39 6.51
N MET A 53 4.40 26.25 7.84
CA MET A 53 4.88 25.02 8.48
C MET A 53 3.93 23.85 8.22
N SER A 54 2.62 24.10 8.31
CA SER A 54 1.59 23.10 8.04
C SER A 54 1.62 22.66 6.57
N ASP A 55 1.66 23.63 5.64
CA ASP A 55 1.70 23.35 4.20
C ASP A 55 2.96 22.57 3.80
N TRP A 56 4.12 22.95 4.34
CA TRP A 56 5.36 22.20 4.14
C TRP A 56 5.27 20.78 4.72
N SER A 57 4.76 20.64 5.94
CA SER A 57 4.61 19.35 6.64
C SER A 57 3.72 18.40 5.86
N TRP A 58 2.54 18.85 5.43
CA TRP A 58 1.58 18.03 4.69
C TRP A 58 1.96 17.82 3.23
N GLY A 59 2.78 18.71 2.66
CA GLY A 59 3.25 18.65 1.29
C GLY A 59 4.59 17.93 1.13
N GLU A 60 5.69 18.67 1.21
CA GLU A 60 7.04 18.18 0.90
C GLU A 60 7.53 17.15 1.94
N ALA A 61 7.38 17.46 3.23
CA ALA A 61 7.89 16.63 4.31
C ALA A 61 7.23 15.24 4.35
N ARG A 62 5.89 15.19 4.23
CA ARG A 62 5.14 13.93 4.16
C ARG A 62 5.48 13.12 2.91
N ARG A 63 5.59 13.76 1.74
CA ARG A 63 5.96 13.08 0.49
C ARG A 63 7.34 12.44 0.59
N TRP A 64 8.31 13.15 1.17
CA TRP A 64 9.64 12.60 1.44
C TRP A 64 9.58 11.40 2.38
N ALA A 65 8.84 11.51 3.49
CA ALA A 65 8.73 10.42 4.46
C ALA A 65 8.05 9.18 3.85
N ASP A 66 7.06 9.38 2.98
CA ASP A 66 6.38 8.29 2.25
C ASP A 66 7.32 7.63 1.23
N ALA A 67 8.15 8.42 0.53
CA ALA A 67 9.20 7.89 -0.35
C ALA A 67 10.26 7.10 0.44
N MET A 68 10.69 7.59 1.62
CA MET A 68 11.60 6.86 2.49
C MET A 68 11.01 5.51 2.95
N SER A 69 9.74 5.48 3.37
CA SER A 69 9.05 4.22 3.69
C SER A 69 9.05 3.26 2.50
N HIS A 70 8.76 3.76 1.30
CA HIS A 70 8.74 2.92 0.10
C HIS A 70 10.13 2.34 -0.23
N ALA A 71 11.19 3.16 -0.15
CA ALA A 71 12.56 2.72 -0.40
C ALA A 71 13.03 1.68 0.64
N LEU A 72 12.65 1.87 1.92
CA LEU A 72 12.90 0.90 2.98
C LEU A 72 12.17 -0.42 2.73
N MET A 73 10.92 -0.37 2.28
CA MET A 73 10.14 -1.56 1.96
C MET A 73 10.66 -2.31 0.73
N GLU A 74 11.13 -1.59 -0.30
CA GLU A 74 11.79 -2.20 -1.46
C GLU A 74 13.07 -2.94 -1.04
N HIS A 75 13.80 -2.44 -0.04
CA HIS A 75 15.05 -3.05 0.41
C HIS A 75 14.86 -4.17 1.45
N TYR A 76 14.13 -3.91 2.53
CA TYR A 76 14.00 -4.81 3.67
C TYR A 76 12.72 -5.67 3.65
N GLY A 77 11.78 -5.36 2.77
CA GLY A 77 10.45 -5.96 2.77
C GLY A 77 9.42 -5.15 3.56
N ARG A 78 8.17 -5.62 3.55
CA ARG A 78 7.02 -4.84 4.00
C ARG A 78 7.04 -4.48 5.49
N TRP A 79 7.65 -5.32 6.35
CA TRP A 79 7.78 -5.03 7.79
C TRP A 79 8.35 -3.63 8.05
N ALA A 80 9.25 -3.14 7.19
CA ALA A 80 9.90 -1.85 7.38
C ALA A 80 8.92 -0.67 7.39
N ALA A 81 7.69 -0.81 6.88
CA ALA A 81 6.65 0.23 6.93
C ALA A 81 6.36 0.74 8.37
N GLY A 82 6.61 -0.06 9.40
CA GLY A 82 6.39 0.31 10.80
C GLY A 82 7.39 1.28 11.40
N TRP A 83 8.47 1.65 10.69
CA TRP A 83 9.48 2.59 11.21
C TRP A 83 8.91 3.97 11.58
N ARG A 84 7.76 4.35 11.01
CA ARG A 84 7.05 5.61 11.29
C ARG A 84 5.85 5.44 12.21
N TRP A 85 5.63 4.27 12.81
CA TRP A 85 4.47 4.11 13.68
C TRP A 85 4.74 4.69 15.07
N SER A 86 4.57 6.00 15.15
CA SER A 86 5.01 6.80 16.28
C SER A 86 4.07 6.67 17.47
N HIS A 87 4.60 6.91 18.67
CA HIS A 87 3.77 7.13 19.86
C HIS A 87 2.78 8.28 19.67
N ASP A 88 1.67 8.20 20.42
CA ASP A 88 0.65 9.24 20.52
C ASP A 88 0.15 9.73 19.15
N GLU A 89 -0.20 11.01 19.04
CA GLU A 89 -0.68 11.67 17.82
C GLU A 89 0.43 11.89 16.76
N GLY A 90 1.52 11.14 16.86
CA GLY A 90 2.54 11.10 15.84
C GLY A 90 2.05 10.45 14.55
N ASP A 91 2.98 10.18 13.65
CA ASP A 91 2.72 9.56 12.37
C ASP A 91 2.08 8.17 12.56
N PHE A 92 0.99 7.93 11.82
CA PHE A 92 0.10 6.75 11.93
C PHE A 92 -0.60 6.50 13.28
N ASP A 93 -0.30 7.29 14.32
CA ASP A 93 -0.98 7.34 15.62
C ASP A 93 -0.89 6.04 16.46
N GLY A 94 -0.36 6.16 17.69
CA GLY A 94 -0.41 5.11 18.72
C GLY A 94 0.48 3.88 18.52
N GLY A 95 1.53 4.01 17.71
CA GLY A 95 2.51 2.95 17.50
C GLY A 95 3.60 2.90 18.56
N PRO A 96 4.51 1.94 18.47
CA PRO A 96 5.55 1.70 19.48
C PRO A 96 6.89 2.40 19.19
N VAL A 97 6.97 3.30 18.20
CA VAL A 97 8.24 3.96 17.82
C VAL A 97 8.34 5.33 18.51
N GLY A 98 9.44 5.57 19.23
CA GLY A 98 9.71 6.83 19.91
C GLY A 98 10.72 7.74 19.20
N HIS A 99 11.60 7.19 18.35
CA HIS A 99 12.62 7.98 17.64
C HIS A 99 12.08 8.78 16.44
N TRP A 100 10.83 8.53 16.05
CA TRP A 100 10.09 9.30 15.06
C TRP A 100 8.80 9.84 15.71
N CYS A 101 8.46 11.10 15.46
CA CYS A 101 7.18 11.69 15.86
C CYS A 101 6.31 11.88 14.60
N CYS A 102 6.50 12.97 13.88
CA CYS A 102 5.86 13.22 12.58
C CYS A 102 6.83 13.98 11.65
N PRO A 103 6.52 14.15 10.35
CA PRO A 103 7.39 14.89 9.43
C PRO A 103 7.74 16.31 9.93
N ARG A 104 6.77 17.03 10.52
CA ARG A 104 6.97 18.38 11.08
C ARG A 104 8.07 18.42 12.14
N ASP A 105 8.07 17.46 13.05
CA ASP A 105 8.90 17.50 14.27
C ASP A 105 10.20 16.70 14.14
N SER A 106 10.24 15.73 13.22
CA SER A 106 11.38 14.81 13.07
C SER A 106 12.36 15.23 11.98
N ILE A 107 11.90 15.98 10.98
CA ILE A 107 12.75 16.46 9.87
C ILE A 107 13.39 17.80 10.27
N THR A 108 14.72 17.80 10.35
CA THR A 108 15.53 18.97 10.71
C THR A 108 16.65 19.18 9.68
N THR A 109 17.88 18.74 9.97
CA THR A 109 18.98 18.68 9.01
C THR A 109 19.02 17.30 8.34
N PRO A 110 19.63 17.14 7.16
CA PRO A 110 19.77 15.83 6.53
C PRO A 110 20.38 14.77 7.46
N GLU A 111 21.46 15.11 8.16
CA GLU A 111 22.18 14.18 9.03
C GLU A 111 21.34 13.75 10.23
N GLU A 112 20.72 14.70 10.93
CA GLU A 112 19.86 14.39 12.09
C GLU A 112 18.62 13.61 11.67
N THR A 113 18.03 13.99 10.53
CA THR A 113 16.83 13.32 10.00
C THR A 113 17.13 11.86 9.67
N LEU A 114 18.23 11.59 8.95
CA LEU A 114 18.61 10.21 8.61
C LEU A 114 19.02 9.40 9.84
N THR A 115 19.65 10.04 10.83
CA THR A 115 19.95 9.39 12.12
C THR A 115 18.66 8.95 12.83
N ARG A 116 17.61 9.79 12.81
CA ARG A 116 16.29 9.42 13.35
C ARG A 116 15.63 8.29 12.58
N VAL A 117 15.73 8.28 11.24
CA VAL A 117 15.21 7.18 10.41
C VAL A 117 15.85 5.85 10.81
N VAL A 118 17.18 5.81 10.94
CA VAL A 118 17.92 4.60 11.35
C VAL A 118 17.49 4.15 12.74
N ALA A 119 17.45 5.06 13.70
CA ALA A 119 17.06 4.75 15.06
C ALA A 119 15.62 4.21 15.14
N ALA A 120 14.69 4.83 14.43
CA ALA A 120 13.29 4.43 14.36
C ALA A 120 13.09 3.06 13.68
N LEU A 121 13.84 2.77 12.61
CA LEU A 121 13.82 1.46 11.95
C LEU A 121 14.35 0.35 12.87
N CYS A 122 15.48 0.59 13.55
CA CYS A 122 16.06 -0.37 14.49
C CYS A 122 15.17 -0.55 15.73
N GLU A 123 14.52 0.51 16.21
CA GLU A 123 13.57 0.47 17.31
C GLU A 123 12.33 -0.37 16.95
N TRP A 124 11.77 -0.14 15.77
CA TRP A 124 10.68 -0.95 15.25
C TRP A 124 11.08 -2.43 15.10
N ARG A 125 12.28 -2.70 14.59
CA ARG A 125 12.81 -4.07 14.49
C ARG A 125 12.91 -4.75 15.85
N ALA A 126 13.52 -4.08 16.84
CA ALA A 126 13.69 -4.62 18.18
C ALA A 126 12.34 -4.91 18.85
N TRP A 127 11.34 -4.07 18.60
CA TRP A 127 9.98 -4.31 19.05
C TRP A 127 9.38 -5.59 18.42
N LEU A 128 9.52 -5.79 17.11
CA LEU A 128 9.05 -7.00 16.43
C LEU A 128 9.76 -8.26 16.94
N GLU A 129 11.06 -8.20 17.20
CA GLU A 129 11.83 -9.32 17.77
C GLU A 129 11.39 -9.65 19.20
N SER A 130 11.13 -8.64 20.02
CA SER A 130 10.56 -8.82 21.36
C SER A 130 9.18 -9.48 21.29
N LEU A 131 8.29 -8.98 20.43
CA LEU A 131 6.96 -9.55 20.22
C LEU A 131 7.02 -11.00 19.74
N ALA A 132 7.89 -11.32 18.78
CA ALA A 132 8.08 -12.69 18.33
C ALA A 132 8.50 -13.60 19.50
N GLY A 133 9.41 -13.14 20.37
CA GLY A 133 9.78 -13.88 21.58
C GLY A 133 8.60 -14.14 22.51
N TRP A 134 7.71 -13.16 22.70
CA TRP A 134 6.48 -13.32 23.49
C TRP A 134 5.47 -14.27 22.84
N ILE A 135 5.25 -14.15 21.53
CA ILE A 135 4.33 -15.01 20.78
C ILE A 135 4.79 -16.47 20.83
N GLU A 136 6.08 -16.72 20.60
CA GLU A 136 6.66 -18.08 20.63
C GLU A 136 6.72 -18.69 22.05
N ALA A 137 6.76 -17.86 23.10
CA ALA A 137 6.69 -18.34 24.48
C ALA A 137 5.32 -18.94 24.86
N TYR A 138 4.28 -18.67 24.06
CA TYR A 138 2.92 -19.14 24.27
C TYR A 138 2.38 -19.86 23.02
N PRO A 139 2.88 -21.06 22.69
CA PRO A 139 2.37 -21.82 21.57
C PRO A 139 0.89 -22.13 21.74
N LEU A 140 0.13 -21.96 20.66
CA LEU A 140 -1.30 -22.22 20.63
C LEU A 140 -1.57 -23.41 19.68
N ASP A 141 -2.11 -24.47 20.25
CA ASP A 141 -2.66 -25.61 19.53
C ASP A 141 -4.20 -25.60 19.65
N LEU A 142 -4.88 -25.32 18.56
CA LEU A 142 -6.34 -25.28 18.51
C LEU A 142 -6.99 -26.63 18.85
N ASP A 143 -6.27 -27.75 18.72
CA ASP A 143 -6.81 -29.06 19.10
C ASP A 143 -6.94 -29.22 20.62
N THR A 144 -6.15 -28.49 21.41
CA THR A 144 -6.14 -28.53 22.89
C THR A 144 -6.63 -27.23 23.54
N VAL A 145 -7.25 -26.33 22.77
CA VAL A 145 -7.76 -25.03 23.25
C VAL A 145 -8.53 -25.07 24.54
N GLU A 146 -9.40 -26.06 24.68
CA GLU A 146 -10.28 -26.12 25.85
C GLU A 146 -9.50 -26.48 27.12
N ASP A 147 -8.43 -27.25 26.99
CA ASP A 147 -7.58 -27.70 28.09
C ASP A 147 -6.51 -26.64 28.45
N ASP A 148 -6.06 -25.85 27.48
CA ASP A 148 -4.96 -24.88 27.64
C ASP A 148 -5.43 -23.42 27.84
N ARG A 149 -6.72 -23.18 28.11
CA ARG A 149 -7.31 -21.82 28.23
C ARG A 149 -6.54 -20.87 29.14
N ILE A 150 -6.00 -21.37 30.26
CA ILE A 150 -5.23 -20.56 31.22
C ILE A 150 -3.91 -20.05 30.61
N LEU A 151 -3.26 -20.87 29.78
CA LEU A 151 -2.03 -20.46 29.10
C LEU A 151 -2.33 -19.30 28.13
N TRP A 152 -3.51 -19.34 27.50
CA TRP A 152 -3.87 -18.41 26.43
C TRP A 152 -4.41 -17.10 26.95
N ASP A 153 -5.18 -17.16 28.03
CA ASP A 153 -5.50 -16.00 28.86
C ASP A 153 -4.21 -15.27 29.27
N ARG A 154 -3.21 -15.99 29.79
CA ARG A 154 -1.91 -15.40 30.15
C ARG A 154 -1.17 -14.81 28.95
N ALA A 155 -1.22 -15.45 27.79
CA ALA A 155 -0.59 -14.96 26.57
C ALA A 155 -1.21 -13.62 26.13
N ALA A 156 -2.53 -13.57 25.99
CA ALA A 156 -3.26 -12.36 25.63
C ALA A 156 -3.03 -11.24 26.63
N ARG A 157 -3.13 -11.55 27.94
CA ARG A 157 -2.84 -10.61 29.03
C ARG A 157 -1.44 -10.02 28.92
N ASN A 158 -0.42 -10.87 28.74
CA ASN A 158 0.97 -10.41 28.69
C ASN A 158 1.24 -9.56 27.44
N LEU A 159 0.68 -9.94 26.28
CA LEU A 159 0.79 -9.13 25.06
C LEU A 159 0.13 -7.76 25.22
N ILE A 160 -1.06 -7.68 25.82
CA ILE A 160 -1.71 -6.40 26.14
C ILE A 160 -0.78 -5.56 27.02
N LEU A 161 -0.21 -6.14 28.08
CA LEU A 161 0.68 -5.43 28.98
C LEU A 161 1.95 -4.91 28.27
N GLN A 162 2.56 -5.72 27.40
CA GLN A 162 3.71 -5.29 26.59
C GLN A 162 3.36 -4.10 25.70
N VAL A 163 2.19 -4.12 25.05
CA VAL A 163 1.75 -2.99 24.22
C VAL A 163 1.49 -1.75 25.08
N THR A 164 0.82 -1.89 26.23
CA THR A 164 0.54 -0.76 27.12
C THR A 164 1.80 -0.11 27.65
N ASP A 165 2.79 -0.91 28.06
CA ASP A 165 4.09 -0.42 28.55
C ASP A 165 4.84 0.28 27.42
N ARG A 166 4.87 -0.36 26.25
CA ARG A 166 5.63 0.16 25.11
C ARG A 166 5.10 1.49 24.60
N THR A 167 3.78 1.61 24.49
CA THR A 167 3.11 2.77 23.87
C THR A 167 2.75 3.87 24.87
N GLY A 168 2.90 3.62 26.18
CA GLY A 168 2.48 4.55 27.23
C GLY A 168 0.96 4.79 27.30
N CYS A 169 0.16 3.97 26.59
CA CYS A 169 -1.29 4.13 26.47
C CYS A 169 -1.72 5.50 25.90
N GLY A 170 -0.91 6.01 24.98
CA GLY A 170 -1.09 7.27 24.26
C GLY A 170 -2.37 7.40 23.41
N SER A 171 -2.42 8.37 22.51
CA SER A 171 -3.43 8.31 21.44
C SER A 171 -3.28 7.01 20.62
N GLY A 172 -4.38 6.40 20.18
CA GLY A 172 -4.38 5.31 19.19
C GLY A 172 -3.79 3.96 19.64
N TRP A 173 -3.21 3.84 20.83
CA TRP A 173 -2.46 2.65 21.30
C TRP A 173 -3.24 1.34 21.19
N HIS A 174 -4.55 1.41 21.42
CA HIS A 174 -5.43 0.25 21.39
C HIS A 174 -5.57 -0.36 19.98
N ARG A 175 -5.29 0.41 18.92
CA ARG A 175 -5.21 -0.11 17.54
C ARG A 175 -3.98 -1.00 17.37
N HIS A 176 -2.83 -0.60 17.92
CA HIS A 176 -1.64 -1.45 17.94
C HIS A 176 -1.86 -2.70 18.79
N CYS A 177 -2.53 -2.56 19.94
CA CYS A 177 -2.90 -3.70 20.78
C CYS A 177 -3.79 -4.71 20.04
N HIS A 178 -4.82 -4.20 19.34
CA HIS A 178 -5.68 -4.99 18.48
C HIS A 178 -4.86 -5.78 17.43
N GLN A 179 -3.93 -5.10 16.75
CA GLN A 179 -3.09 -5.75 15.73
C GLN A 179 -2.18 -6.83 16.32
N VAL A 180 -1.54 -6.58 17.46
CA VAL A 180 -0.66 -7.57 18.12
C VAL A 180 -1.42 -8.82 18.53
N LEU A 181 -2.64 -8.67 19.06
CA LEU A 181 -3.49 -9.82 19.39
C LEU A 181 -3.92 -10.58 18.13
N THR A 182 -4.21 -9.86 17.04
CA THR A 182 -4.53 -10.48 15.75
C THR A 182 -3.34 -11.27 15.20
N TRP A 183 -2.12 -10.71 15.28
CA TRP A 183 -0.89 -11.38 14.88
C TRP A 183 -0.59 -12.64 15.70
N PHE A 184 -0.85 -12.59 17.01
CA PHE A 184 -0.71 -13.77 17.86
C PHE A 184 -1.60 -14.92 17.39
N LEU A 185 -2.86 -14.65 17.04
CA LEU A 185 -3.78 -15.66 16.53
C LEU A 185 -3.40 -16.15 15.12
N ASP A 186 -3.00 -15.23 14.23
CA ASP A 186 -2.54 -15.53 12.86
C ASP A 186 -1.33 -16.48 12.87
N ARG A 187 -0.33 -16.21 13.73
CA ARG A 187 0.85 -17.06 13.92
C ARG A 187 0.51 -18.50 14.28
N TRP A 188 -0.63 -18.72 14.94
CA TRP A 188 -1.10 -20.03 15.38
C TRP A 188 -2.30 -20.53 14.58
N THR A 189 -2.36 -20.16 13.29
CA THR A 189 -3.24 -20.71 12.26
C THR A 189 -4.72 -20.36 12.39
N VAL A 190 -5.08 -19.33 13.16
CA VAL A 190 -6.43 -18.75 13.10
C VAL A 190 -6.50 -17.84 11.86
N PRO A 191 -7.50 -18.00 10.97
CA PRO A 191 -7.64 -17.14 9.79
C PRO A 191 -7.68 -15.64 10.16
N PRO A 192 -7.01 -14.75 9.40
CA PRO A 192 -6.93 -13.32 9.74
C PRO A 192 -8.27 -12.64 9.98
N ASP A 193 -9.27 -12.86 9.12
CA ASP A 193 -10.60 -12.24 9.25
C ASP A 193 -11.31 -12.69 10.55
N LEU A 194 -11.14 -13.96 10.92
CA LEU A 194 -11.70 -14.51 12.15
C LEU A 194 -10.93 -14.01 13.38
N ALA A 195 -9.60 -13.92 13.30
CA ALA A 195 -8.76 -13.36 14.35
C ALA A 195 -9.16 -11.91 14.66
N GLU A 196 -9.35 -11.08 13.62
CA GLU A 196 -9.86 -9.71 13.75
C GLU A 196 -11.23 -9.69 14.44
N GLU A 197 -12.20 -10.51 13.99
CA GLU A 197 -13.53 -10.58 14.60
C GLU A 197 -13.48 -11.01 16.09
N LEU A 198 -12.61 -11.96 16.43
CA LEU A 198 -12.44 -12.44 17.81
C LEU A 198 -11.85 -11.35 18.70
N VAL A 199 -10.82 -10.63 18.23
CA VAL A 199 -10.18 -9.55 18.96
C VAL A 199 -11.13 -8.35 19.09
N ASP A 200 -11.87 -7.98 18.05
CA ASP A 200 -12.87 -6.92 18.08
C ASP A 200 -13.96 -7.20 19.10
N ARG A 201 -14.46 -8.44 19.16
CA ARG A 201 -15.43 -8.83 20.21
C ARG A 201 -14.81 -8.82 21.60
N ALA A 202 -13.57 -9.27 21.73
CA ALA A 202 -12.85 -9.32 23.01
C ALA A 202 -12.48 -7.94 23.56
N ILE A 203 -12.18 -6.95 22.72
CA ILE A 203 -11.90 -5.57 23.13
C ILE A 203 -13.18 -4.75 23.20
N GLY A 204 -14.06 -4.84 22.20
CA GLY A 204 -15.38 -4.19 22.16
C GLY A 204 -15.35 -2.67 22.41
N GLY A 205 -14.31 -1.98 21.94
CA GLY A 205 -14.12 -0.53 22.17
C GLY A 205 -13.84 -0.14 23.63
N ARG A 206 -13.51 -1.09 24.51
CA ARG A 206 -13.26 -0.84 25.95
C ARG A 206 -11.92 -0.18 26.23
N PHE A 207 -10.94 -0.33 25.34
CA PHE A 207 -9.69 0.40 25.42
C PHE A 207 -9.86 1.79 24.81
N LEU A 208 -9.38 2.81 25.52
CA LEU A 208 -9.56 4.22 25.16
C LEU A 208 -8.20 4.89 24.98
N SER A 209 -8.13 5.87 24.07
CA SER A 209 -6.96 6.73 23.93
C SER A 209 -6.63 7.46 25.24
N TRP A 210 -5.34 7.71 25.48
CA TRP A 210 -4.82 8.45 26.64
C TRP A 210 -5.12 7.82 28.00
N THR A 211 -5.63 6.59 28.03
CA THR A 211 -6.02 5.90 29.26
C THR A 211 -5.54 4.45 29.20
N GLY A 212 -4.64 4.09 30.11
CA GLY A 212 -4.26 2.70 30.29
C GLY A 212 -5.38 1.89 30.95
N PRO A 213 -5.60 0.63 30.53
CA PRO A 213 -6.58 -0.24 31.16
C PRO A 213 -6.12 -0.61 32.57
N ASP A 214 -7.06 -0.77 33.50
CA ASP A 214 -6.75 -1.39 34.79
C ASP A 214 -6.57 -2.91 34.63
N ALA A 215 -6.01 -3.55 35.67
CA ALA A 215 -5.73 -4.98 35.62
C ALA A 215 -7.00 -5.83 35.41
N ALA A 216 -8.13 -5.42 35.99
CA ALA A 216 -9.38 -6.17 35.85
C ALA A 216 -9.91 -6.13 34.41
N LEU A 217 -9.77 -5.00 33.73
CA LEU A 217 -10.13 -4.88 32.33
C LEU A 217 -9.19 -5.69 31.42
N VAL A 218 -7.88 -5.69 31.70
CA VAL A 218 -6.93 -6.52 30.95
C VAL A 218 -7.28 -8.01 31.11
N ASP A 219 -7.53 -8.46 32.33
CA ASP A 219 -7.89 -9.85 32.63
C ASP A 219 -9.23 -10.23 31.96
N ASP A 220 -10.27 -9.38 32.00
CA ASP A 220 -11.56 -9.64 31.33
C ASP A 220 -11.42 -9.72 29.79
N VAL A 221 -10.59 -8.87 29.17
CA VAL A 221 -10.34 -8.93 27.72
C VAL A 221 -9.60 -10.21 27.34
N ALA A 222 -8.55 -10.56 28.09
CA ALA A 222 -7.77 -11.77 27.89
C ALA A 222 -8.62 -13.04 28.04
N GLU A 223 -9.44 -13.10 29.10
CA GLU A 223 -10.32 -14.23 29.37
C GLU A 223 -11.36 -14.39 28.25
N ARG A 224 -11.98 -13.29 27.81
CA ARG A 224 -12.96 -13.34 26.70
C ARG A 224 -12.35 -13.82 25.39
N LEU A 225 -11.13 -13.39 25.08
CA LEU A 225 -10.44 -13.84 23.87
C LEU A 225 -10.19 -15.35 23.95
N ALA A 226 -9.61 -15.82 25.05
CA ALA A 226 -9.35 -17.24 25.27
C ALA A 226 -10.63 -18.09 25.26
N GLN A 227 -11.72 -17.60 25.86
CA GLN A 227 -13.02 -18.28 25.89
C GLN A 227 -13.75 -18.28 24.54
N SER A 228 -13.35 -17.43 23.59
CA SER A 228 -14.00 -17.34 22.28
C SER A 228 -13.44 -18.34 21.27
N LEU A 229 -12.19 -18.76 21.45
CA LEU A 229 -11.49 -19.72 20.57
C LEU A 229 -12.11 -21.13 20.64
N ARG A 230 -12.21 -21.78 19.48
CA ARG A 230 -12.75 -23.14 19.31
C ARG A 230 -11.79 -23.98 18.45
N PRO A 231 -11.79 -25.32 18.59
CA PRO A 231 -10.96 -26.18 17.75
C PRO A 231 -11.24 -26.03 16.24
N ALA A 232 -12.49 -25.71 15.89
CA ALA A 232 -12.92 -25.50 14.51
C ALA A 232 -12.41 -24.18 13.88
N ASP A 233 -11.80 -23.29 14.66
CA ASP A 233 -11.33 -21.98 14.18
C ASP A 233 -10.00 -22.05 13.41
N ARG A 234 -9.44 -23.26 13.25
CA ARG A 234 -8.20 -23.49 12.50
C ARG A 234 -8.42 -23.24 11.00
N ALA A 235 -7.45 -22.59 10.36
CA ALA A 235 -7.42 -22.46 8.91
C ALA A 235 -7.47 -23.86 8.25
N PRO A 236 -8.29 -24.06 7.21
CA PRO A 236 -8.27 -25.30 6.44
C PRO A 236 -6.85 -25.58 5.92
N SER A 237 -6.45 -26.86 5.84
CA SER A 237 -5.16 -27.26 5.25
C SER A 237 -5.01 -26.62 3.87
N ALA A 238 -3.87 -25.94 3.63
CA ALA A 238 -3.62 -25.09 2.47
C ALA A 238 -4.08 -25.72 1.15
N GLU A 239 -5.28 -25.35 0.70
CA GLU A 239 -5.69 -25.54 -0.69
C GLU A 239 -4.75 -24.71 -1.59
N PRO A 240 -4.54 -25.11 -2.86
CA PRO A 240 -3.73 -24.32 -3.79
C PRO A 240 -4.25 -22.88 -3.83
N LEU A 241 -3.35 -21.91 -3.64
CA LEU A 241 -3.73 -20.49 -3.68
C LEU A 241 -4.57 -20.23 -4.94
N PRO A 242 -5.79 -19.70 -4.77
CA PRO A 242 -6.71 -19.49 -5.87
C PRO A 242 -6.07 -18.59 -6.92
N ASP A 243 -6.39 -18.85 -8.19
CA ASP A 243 -5.89 -18.02 -9.28
C ASP A 243 -6.65 -16.70 -9.30
N HIS A 244 -6.03 -15.67 -8.76
CA HIS A 244 -6.62 -14.34 -8.63
C HIS A 244 -6.81 -13.68 -10.00
N LEU A 245 -6.08 -14.12 -11.04
CA LEU A 245 -6.34 -13.67 -12.39
C LEU A 245 -7.70 -14.18 -12.91
N GLU A 246 -8.04 -15.45 -12.64
CA GLU A 246 -9.36 -15.96 -13.02
C GLU A 246 -10.48 -15.33 -12.19
N ARG A 247 -10.23 -15.04 -10.91
CA ARG A 247 -11.16 -14.26 -10.08
C ARG A 247 -11.39 -12.86 -10.65
N TRP A 248 -10.32 -12.16 -10.99
CA TRP A 248 -10.40 -10.86 -11.65
C TRP A 248 -11.25 -10.94 -12.91
N LEU A 249 -11.02 -11.94 -13.76
CA LEU A 249 -11.76 -12.07 -15.02
C LEU A 249 -13.24 -12.36 -14.79
N ALA A 250 -13.59 -13.14 -13.75
CA ALA A 250 -14.98 -13.33 -13.36
C ALA A 250 -15.61 -12.02 -12.82
N VAL A 251 -14.91 -11.29 -11.95
CA VAL A 251 -15.36 -10.00 -11.41
C VAL A 251 -15.55 -9.00 -12.55
N ARG A 252 -14.56 -8.87 -13.43
CA ARG A 252 -14.52 -7.98 -14.59
C ARG A 252 -15.76 -8.09 -15.47
N GLU A 253 -16.24 -9.32 -15.72
CA GLU A 253 -17.45 -9.56 -16.52
C GLU A 253 -18.75 -9.23 -15.78
N SER A 254 -18.74 -9.28 -14.44
CA SER A 254 -19.92 -9.00 -13.61
C SER A 254 -20.13 -7.52 -13.28
N VAL A 255 -19.06 -6.70 -13.36
CA VAL A 255 -19.10 -5.28 -13.00
C VAL A 255 -20.05 -4.51 -13.93
N PRO A 256 -20.97 -3.70 -13.40
CA PRO A 256 -21.88 -2.90 -14.21
C PRO A 256 -21.19 -1.62 -14.72
N TRP A 257 -20.21 -1.77 -15.62
CA TRP A 257 -19.34 -0.69 -16.14
C TRP A 257 -20.10 0.52 -16.70
N GLN A 258 -21.29 0.31 -17.24
CA GLN A 258 -22.19 1.36 -17.73
C GLN A 258 -22.65 2.36 -16.65
N ARG A 259 -22.49 2.02 -15.37
CA ARG A 259 -22.85 2.88 -14.23
C ARG A 259 -21.68 3.75 -13.75
N ALA A 260 -20.49 3.63 -14.34
CA ALA A 260 -19.36 4.47 -13.98
C ALA A 260 -19.66 5.95 -14.31
N PRO A 261 -19.19 6.90 -13.47
CA PRO A 261 -19.32 8.33 -13.75
C PRO A 261 -18.53 8.73 -15.02
N ASP A 262 -18.93 9.75 -15.77
CA ASP A 262 -18.31 10.06 -17.07
C ASP A 262 -18.01 11.55 -17.30
N SER A 263 -17.25 12.19 -16.41
CA SER A 263 -16.72 13.54 -16.65
C SER A 263 -15.76 13.63 -17.85
N GLY A 264 -15.44 12.49 -18.47
CA GLY A 264 -14.73 12.40 -19.74
C GLY A 264 -15.58 12.79 -20.96
N ALA A 265 -16.91 12.68 -20.86
CA ALA A 265 -17.84 13.04 -21.94
C ALA A 265 -17.79 14.54 -22.28
N ASP A 266 -17.36 15.38 -21.35
CA ASP A 266 -17.29 16.84 -21.48
C ASP A 266 -16.10 17.33 -22.36
N GLY A 267 -15.41 16.43 -23.07
CA GLY A 267 -14.38 16.74 -24.07
C GLY A 267 -12.94 16.85 -23.55
N PRO A 268 -11.97 17.25 -24.39
CA PRO A 268 -10.56 17.36 -24.02
C PRO A 268 -10.31 18.38 -22.89
N VAL A 269 -9.28 18.13 -22.07
CA VAL A 269 -8.80 19.09 -21.06
C VAL A 269 -7.29 19.00 -20.89
N THR A 270 -6.64 20.16 -20.94
CA THR A 270 -5.20 20.32 -20.71
C THR A 270 -5.01 21.30 -19.53
N PRO A 271 -4.56 20.82 -18.37
CA PRO A 271 -4.27 21.67 -17.22
C PRO A 271 -2.99 22.49 -17.44
N SER A 272 -2.80 23.53 -16.62
CA SER A 272 -1.55 24.30 -16.56
C SER A 272 -0.37 23.50 -16.01
N ARG A 273 -0.66 22.43 -15.26
CA ARG A 273 0.31 21.52 -14.63
C ARG A 273 0.06 20.08 -15.04
N ASP A 274 1.13 19.37 -15.37
CA ASP A 274 1.08 17.96 -15.72
C ASP A 274 1.28 17.10 -14.47
N GLY A 275 0.18 16.69 -13.84
CA GLY A 275 0.21 15.96 -12.57
C GLY A 275 0.92 14.61 -12.66
N ALA A 276 0.90 13.95 -13.82
CA ALA A 276 1.63 12.69 -14.02
C ALA A 276 3.14 12.94 -14.04
N ALA A 277 3.59 13.95 -14.80
CA ALA A 277 5.01 14.29 -14.86
C ALA A 277 5.54 14.91 -13.55
N GLU A 278 4.73 15.71 -12.85
CA GLU A 278 5.06 16.24 -11.53
C GLU A 278 5.22 15.10 -10.50
N ASP A 279 4.26 14.18 -10.39
CA ASP A 279 4.37 13.04 -9.46
C ASP A 279 5.60 12.16 -9.77
N VAL A 280 5.92 11.92 -11.04
CA VAL A 280 7.14 11.18 -11.40
C VAL A 280 8.40 11.92 -10.95
N ARG A 281 8.50 13.23 -11.18
CA ARG A 281 9.68 14.01 -10.78
C ARG A 281 9.85 14.05 -9.26
N GLU A 282 8.76 14.25 -8.55
CA GLU A 282 8.78 14.43 -7.10
C GLU A 282 8.91 13.11 -6.34
N PHE A 283 8.11 12.11 -6.68
CA PHE A 283 8.09 10.83 -5.96
C PHE A 283 9.08 9.83 -6.54
N ASP A 284 8.96 9.48 -7.82
CA ASP A 284 9.88 8.51 -8.42
C ASP A 284 11.31 9.08 -8.47
N GLY A 285 11.47 10.39 -8.67
CA GLY A 285 12.78 11.06 -8.67
C GLY A 285 13.45 11.11 -7.31
N ALA A 286 12.66 11.19 -6.24
CA ALA A 286 13.17 11.04 -4.87
C ALA A 286 13.62 9.60 -4.59
N LEU A 287 12.94 8.59 -5.15
CA LEU A 287 13.33 7.18 -5.01
C LEU A 287 14.58 6.83 -5.81
N ASP A 288 14.58 7.19 -7.10
CA ASP A 288 15.65 6.90 -8.05
C ASP A 288 15.54 7.86 -9.28
N PRO A 289 16.52 8.77 -9.48
CA PRO A 289 16.51 9.68 -10.61
C PRO A 289 16.50 9.01 -12.00
N ASP A 290 17.12 7.83 -12.15
CA ASP A 290 17.13 7.11 -13.43
C ASP A 290 15.77 6.43 -13.67
N ARG A 291 15.15 5.89 -12.63
CA ARG A 291 13.75 5.41 -12.65
C ARG A 291 12.80 6.52 -13.12
N ALA A 292 12.92 7.71 -12.54
CA ALA A 292 12.10 8.86 -12.92
C ALA A 292 12.33 9.27 -14.37
N ARG A 293 13.58 9.29 -14.84
CA ARG A 293 13.91 9.60 -16.25
C ARG A 293 13.25 8.59 -17.19
N GLY A 294 13.35 7.29 -16.87
CA GLY A 294 12.72 6.22 -17.63
C GLY A 294 11.19 6.34 -17.71
N LEU A 295 10.53 6.63 -16.58
CA LEU A 295 9.09 6.88 -16.52
C LEU A 295 8.67 8.12 -17.31
N LEU A 296 9.44 9.22 -17.27
CA LEU A 296 9.16 10.42 -18.05
C LEU A 296 9.30 10.16 -19.56
N THR A 297 10.33 9.42 -19.98
CA THR A 297 10.47 8.99 -21.39
C THR A 297 9.30 8.10 -21.83
N ALA A 298 8.88 7.15 -20.98
CA ALA A 298 7.71 6.33 -21.25
C ALA A 298 6.41 7.16 -21.35
N LEU A 299 6.28 8.19 -20.51
CA LEU A 299 5.15 9.13 -20.53
C LEU A 299 5.10 9.98 -21.82
N GLU A 300 6.25 10.39 -22.34
CA GLU A 300 6.32 11.06 -23.64
C GLU A 300 5.96 10.10 -24.79
N LEU A 301 6.50 8.89 -24.76
CA LEU A 301 6.26 7.87 -25.78
C LEU A 301 4.78 7.46 -25.83
N LEU A 302 4.15 7.19 -24.68
CA LEU A 302 2.73 6.82 -24.64
C LEU A 302 1.83 7.95 -25.17
N ARG A 303 2.19 9.22 -24.94
CA ARG A 303 1.41 10.35 -25.45
C ARG A 303 1.52 10.47 -26.97
N ALA A 304 2.72 10.24 -27.50
CA ALA A 304 2.92 10.16 -28.94
C ALA A 304 2.16 8.97 -29.57
N ASP A 305 2.12 7.83 -28.89
CA ASP A 305 1.35 6.65 -29.33
C ASP A 305 -0.17 6.89 -29.24
N ALA A 306 -0.65 7.58 -28.20
CA ALA A 306 -2.04 7.99 -28.06
C ALA A 306 -2.48 8.96 -29.17
N ALA A 307 -1.63 9.94 -29.49
CA ALA A 307 -1.89 10.91 -30.56
C ALA A 307 -1.95 10.27 -31.96
N ARG A 308 -1.27 9.12 -32.15
CA ARG A 308 -1.32 8.32 -33.40
C ARG A 308 -2.45 7.30 -33.43
N ASP A 309 -3.28 7.27 -32.40
CA ASP A 309 -4.32 6.26 -32.20
C ASP A 309 -3.78 4.82 -32.31
N ALA A 310 -2.60 4.59 -31.73
CA ALA A 310 -1.99 3.25 -31.72
C ALA A 310 -2.95 2.22 -31.12
N ARG A 311 -2.80 0.94 -31.46
CA ARG A 311 -3.55 -0.12 -30.77
C ARG A 311 -2.91 -0.38 -29.41
N LEU A 312 -3.72 -0.38 -28.35
CA LEU A 312 -3.28 -0.82 -27.03
C LEU A 312 -3.21 -2.35 -26.98
N ASP A 313 -1.99 -2.88 -26.91
CA ASP A 313 -1.69 -4.29 -26.78
C ASP A 313 -0.42 -4.49 -25.96
N PHE A 314 -0.07 -5.73 -25.66
CA PHE A 314 1.14 -6.07 -24.90
C PHE A 314 2.42 -5.56 -25.57
N GLY A 315 2.48 -5.52 -26.91
CA GLY A 315 3.64 -5.00 -27.63
C GLY A 315 3.86 -3.51 -27.40
N LEU A 316 2.77 -2.73 -27.28
CA LEU A 316 2.82 -1.34 -26.87
C LEU A 316 3.29 -1.19 -25.42
N LEU A 317 2.75 -2.00 -24.50
CA LEU A 317 3.17 -2.00 -23.09
C LEU A 317 4.66 -2.33 -22.94
N GLN A 318 5.17 -3.31 -23.69
CA GLN A 318 6.59 -3.69 -23.67
C GLN A 318 7.52 -2.50 -24.00
N ARG A 319 7.15 -1.66 -24.98
CA ARG A 319 7.97 -0.49 -25.36
C ARG A 319 8.02 0.55 -24.25
N TRP A 320 6.89 0.83 -23.61
CA TRP A 320 6.89 1.75 -22.47
C TRP A 320 7.67 1.14 -21.30
N GLN A 321 7.46 -0.16 -21.03
CA GLN A 321 8.09 -0.85 -19.92
C GLN A 321 9.60 -0.95 -20.05
N GLN A 322 10.13 -1.03 -21.28
CA GLN A 322 11.56 -0.94 -21.56
C GLN A 322 12.19 0.31 -20.92
N HIS A 323 11.54 1.47 -21.10
CA HIS A 323 12.01 2.72 -20.50
C HIS A 323 11.78 2.75 -18.99
N VAL A 324 10.64 2.23 -18.50
CA VAL A 324 10.33 2.15 -17.05
C VAL A 324 11.36 1.30 -16.29
N LEU A 325 11.87 0.24 -16.91
CA LEU A 325 12.85 -0.68 -16.31
C LEU A 325 14.30 -0.35 -16.67
N GLY A 326 14.52 0.58 -17.61
CA GLY A 326 15.87 0.94 -18.06
C GLY A 326 16.59 -0.20 -18.80
N THR A 327 15.86 -1.10 -19.45
CA THR A 327 16.43 -2.29 -20.12
C THR A 327 16.85 -2.00 -21.56
N GLU A 328 17.92 -2.64 -22.02
CA GLU A 328 18.39 -2.52 -23.42
C GLU A 328 17.35 -3.05 -24.43
N GLU A 329 16.69 -4.15 -24.09
CA GLU A 329 15.64 -4.77 -24.91
C GLU A 329 14.26 -4.66 -24.22
N PRO A 330 13.15 -4.72 -24.99
CA PRO A 330 11.81 -4.77 -24.40
C PRO A 330 11.63 -6.02 -23.50
N PRO A 331 11.12 -5.86 -22.26
CA PRO A 331 10.99 -6.98 -21.31
C PRO A 331 10.03 -8.03 -21.85
N SER A 332 10.36 -9.31 -21.66
CA SER A 332 9.49 -10.42 -22.04
C SER A 332 8.24 -10.49 -21.16
N LEU A 333 7.21 -11.17 -21.65
CA LEU A 333 6.12 -11.65 -20.79
C LEU A 333 6.74 -12.58 -19.73
N ARG A 334 6.29 -12.45 -18.47
CA ARG A 334 6.72 -13.34 -17.38
C ARG A 334 6.53 -14.81 -17.76
N SER A 335 7.37 -15.68 -17.22
CA SER A 335 7.35 -17.13 -17.50
C SER A 335 6.78 -17.98 -16.35
N ARG A 336 6.52 -17.36 -15.19
CA ARG A 336 6.03 -18.01 -13.98
C ARG A 336 4.80 -17.28 -13.43
N PRO A 337 4.02 -17.90 -12.54
CA PRO A 337 3.00 -17.20 -11.77
C PRO A 337 3.59 -15.97 -11.07
N ALA A 338 2.85 -14.87 -11.10
CA ALA A 338 3.20 -13.67 -10.35
C ALA A 338 2.50 -13.68 -9.00
N PHE A 339 3.13 -13.05 -8.02
CA PHE A 339 2.61 -12.91 -6.67
C PHE A 339 2.59 -11.45 -6.28
N ALA A 340 1.49 -10.99 -5.69
CA ALA A 340 1.34 -9.63 -5.20
C ALA A 340 0.81 -9.63 -3.77
N LYS A 341 0.82 -8.45 -3.14
CA LYS A 341 0.31 -8.22 -1.79
C LYS A 341 0.95 -9.15 -0.74
N GLY A 342 2.26 -9.30 -0.79
CA GLY A 342 2.98 -10.19 0.14
C GLY A 342 2.73 -11.68 -0.09
N GLY A 343 2.24 -12.07 -1.28
CA GLY A 343 1.95 -13.47 -1.61
C GLY A 343 0.48 -13.87 -1.45
N ARG A 344 -0.37 -12.96 -0.93
CA ARG A 344 -1.82 -13.21 -0.79
C ARG A 344 -2.51 -13.39 -2.14
N GLU A 345 -2.05 -12.68 -3.17
CA GLU A 345 -2.61 -12.81 -4.51
C GLU A 345 -1.63 -13.54 -5.44
N ARG A 346 -2.13 -14.60 -6.08
CA ARG A 346 -1.40 -15.38 -7.11
C ARG A 346 -2.06 -15.19 -8.47
N TYR A 347 -1.31 -14.70 -9.44
CA TYR A 347 -1.77 -14.57 -10.82
C TYR A 347 -1.15 -15.67 -11.68
N GLY A 348 -1.98 -16.59 -12.14
CA GLY A 348 -1.53 -17.72 -12.95
C GLY A 348 -0.89 -17.33 -14.26
N ILE A 349 -0.17 -18.28 -14.84
CA ILE A 349 0.31 -18.20 -16.21
C ILE A 349 -0.21 -19.43 -16.94
N GLY A 350 -0.80 -19.23 -18.11
CA GLY A 350 -1.35 -20.29 -18.94
C GLY A 350 -1.14 -20.02 -20.42
N PRO A 351 -1.33 -21.04 -21.27
CA PRO A 351 -1.29 -20.87 -22.73
C PRO A 351 -2.26 -19.75 -23.17
N GLY A 352 -1.80 -18.86 -24.05
CA GLY A 352 -2.64 -17.79 -24.59
C GLY A 352 -2.86 -16.58 -23.68
N ILE A 353 -2.19 -16.50 -22.52
CA ILE A 353 -2.30 -15.34 -21.61
C ILE A 353 -2.07 -13.99 -22.31
N ARG A 354 -1.12 -13.93 -23.25
CA ARG A 354 -0.87 -12.73 -24.06
C ARG A 354 -2.07 -12.36 -24.93
N ALA A 355 -2.65 -13.33 -25.63
CA ALA A 355 -3.82 -13.08 -26.48
C ALA A 355 -5.04 -12.65 -25.66
N ARG A 356 -5.21 -13.20 -24.45
CA ARG A 356 -6.28 -12.80 -23.53
C ARG A 356 -6.05 -11.37 -23.01
N LEU A 357 -4.82 -11.01 -22.65
CA LEU A 357 -4.47 -9.64 -22.28
C LEU A 357 -4.74 -8.67 -23.43
N ASP A 358 -4.28 -8.98 -24.64
CA ASP A 358 -4.48 -8.14 -25.83
C ASP A 358 -5.97 -7.94 -26.16
N ALA A 359 -6.80 -8.96 -25.94
CA ALA A 359 -8.25 -8.86 -26.10
C ALA A 359 -8.87 -7.94 -25.03
N CYS A 360 -8.49 -8.10 -23.77
CA CYS A 360 -8.98 -7.26 -22.67
C CYS A 360 -8.57 -5.79 -22.86
N LEU A 361 -7.32 -5.52 -23.24
CA LEU A 361 -6.82 -4.16 -23.52
C LEU A 361 -7.53 -3.51 -24.70
N ALA A 362 -7.88 -4.26 -25.75
CA ALA A 362 -8.58 -3.73 -26.91
C ALA A 362 -9.97 -3.15 -26.56
N GLU A 363 -10.61 -3.63 -25.49
CA GLU A 363 -11.90 -3.12 -25.00
C GLU A 363 -11.80 -1.71 -24.38
N SER A 364 -10.60 -1.15 -24.21
CA SER A 364 -10.42 0.25 -23.78
C SER A 364 -10.67 1.26 -24.92
N ALA A 365 -10.71 0.80 -26.17
CA ALA A 365 -11.06 1.63 -27.31
C ALA A 365 -12.54 2.04 -27.27
N ARG A 366 -12.90 3.12 -27.95
CA ARG A 366 -14.32 3.50 -28.10
C ARG A 366 -15.03 2.46 -28.97
N ASP A 367 -16.08 1.84 -28.42
CA ASP A 367 -17.02 1.01 -29.17
C ASP A 367 -18.34 1.78 -29.32
N THR A 368 -18.70 2.11 -30.57
CA THR A 368 -19.95 2.82 -30.87
C THR A 368 -21.19 1.94 -30.71
N ALA A 369 -21.04 0.61 -30.80
CA ALA A 369 -22.13 -0.33 -30.60
C ALA A 369 -22.42 -0.59 -29.12
N ARG A 370 -21.40 -0.46 -28.25
CA ARG A 370 -21.51 -0.65 -26.79
C ARG A 370 -20.70 0.43 -26.05
N PRO A 371 -21.19 1.68 -26.00
CA PRO A 371 -20.44 2.77 -25.41
C PRO A 371 -20.28 2.55 -23.90
N LEU A 372 -19.03 2.55 -23.44
CA LEU A 372 -18.68 2.62 -22.02
C LEU A 372 -18.12 4.01 -21.67
N PRO A 373 -18.41 4.52 -20.47
CA PRO A 373 -17.77 5.72 -19.93
C PRO A 373 -16.26 5.68 -20.07
N LEU A 374 -15.61 6.84 -20.29
CA LEU A 374 -14.15 6.91 -20.39
C LEU A 374 -13.48 6.39 -19.11
N THR A 375 -14.04 6.75 -17.95
CA THR A 375 -13.53 6.31 -16.65
C THR A 375 -13.57 4.79 -16.50
N ALA A 376 -14.63 4.13 -17.00
CA ALA A 376 -14.74 2.67 -17.03
C ALA A 376 -13.71 2.04 -17.96
N ARG A 377 -13.52 2.59 -19.16
CA ARG A 377 -12.50 2.11 -20.11
C ARG A 377 -11.09 2.23 -19.52
N GLY A 378 -10.79 3.35 -18.87
CA GLY A 378 -9.52 3.59 -18.17
C GLY A 378 -9.31 2.64 -16.99
N ALA A 379 -10.32 2.48 -16.14
CA ALA A 379 -10.27 1.58 -14.98
C ALA A 379 -10.08 0.11 -15.40
N ARG A 380 -10.79 -0.36 -16.43
CA ARG A 380 -10.63 -1.71 -17.00
C ARG A 380 -9.19 -1.94 -17.45
N ALA A 381 -8.67 -1.07 -18.30
CA ALA A 381 -7.32 -1.23 -18.84
C ALA A 381 -6.24 -1.20 -17.74
N TYR A 382 -6.39 -0.33 -16.73
CA TYR A 382 -5.50 -0.28 -15.57
C TYR A 382 -5.51 -1.61 -14.79
N LEU A 383 -6.69 -2.10 -14.44
CA LEU A 383 -6.85 -3.32 -13.62
C LEU A 383 -6.45 -4.57 -14.39
N ASP A 384 -6.72 -4.62 -15.70
CA ASP A 384 -6.25 -5.68 -16.58
C ASP A 384 -4.71 -5.77 -16.52
N VAL A 385 -3.97 -4.65 -16.59
CA VAL A 385 -2.51 -4.71 -16.44
C VAL A 385 -2.08 -5.12 -15.01
N CYS A 386 -2.75 -4.60 -13.97
CA CYS A 386 -2.45 -4.96 -12.58
C CYS A 386 -2.58 -6.47 -12.31
N PHE A 387 -3.66 -7.09 -12.77
CA PHE A 387 -4.01 -8.47 -12.40
C PHE A 387 -3.54 -9.53 -13.40
N PHE A 388 -3.39 -9.19 -14.70
CA PHE A 388 -2.60 -10.05 -15.60
C PHE A 388 -1.14 -10.07 -15.18
N HIS A 389 -0.66 -8.96 -14.63
CA HIS A 389 0.69 -8.80 -14.09
C HIS A 389 1.76 -9.24 -15.11
N PRO A 390 1.77 -8.67 -16.33
CA PRO A 390 2.45 -9.30 -17.46
C PRO A 390 3.99 -9.31 -17.38
N PHE A 391 4.60 -8.46 -16.55
CA PHE A 391 6.05 -8.34 -16.38
C PHE A 391 6.52 -8.90 -15.04
N ASP A 392 7.82 -9.20 -14.92
CA ASP A 392 8.40 -9.62 -13.63
C ASP A 392 8.55 -8.45 -12.63
N ASP A 393 8.64 -7.21 -13.11
CA ASP A 393 8.62 -5.99 -12.30
C ASP A 393 7.88 -4.84 -13.02
N GLY A 394 7.44 -3.86 -12.24
CA GLY A 394 6.96 -2.57 -12.72
C GLY A 394 5.52 -2.59 -13.23
N ASN A 395 4.73 -3.62 -12.93
CA ASN A 395 3.35 -3.74 -13.39
C ASN A 395 2.45 -2.59 -12.92
N ALA A 396 2.63 -2.09 -11.69
CA ALA A 396 1.88 -0.93 -11.20
C ALA A 396 2.20 0.35 -12.01
N ARG A 397 3.46 0.53 -12.40
CA ARG A 397 3.90 1.64 -13.26
C ARG A 397 3.34 1.46 -14.69
N ALA A 398 3.38 0.25 -15.23
CA ALA A 398 2.76 -0.08 -16.53
C ALA A 398 1.24 0.18 -16.54
N ALA A 399 0.53 -0.22 -15.48
CA ALA A 399 -0.91 -0.01 -15.33
C ALA A 399 -1.24 1.48 -15.27
N PHE A 400 -0.47 2.27 -14.52
CA PHE A 400 -0.60 3.72 -14.48
C PHE A 400 -0.42 4.36 -15.86
N LEU A 401 0.64 4.00 -16.59
CA LEU A 401 0.88 4.51 -17.96
C LEU A 401 -0.25 4.10 -18.91
N THR A 402 -0.81 2.89 -18.76
CA THR A 402 -1.94 2.40 -19.53
C THR A 402 -3.19 3.25 -19.32
N LEU A 403 -3.51 3.60 -18.08
CA LEU A 403 -4.60 4.52 -17.76
C LEU A 403 -4.37 5.90 -18.39
N VAL A 404 -3.18 6.47 -18.21
CA VAL A 404 -2.84 7.80 -18.77
C VAL A 404 -2.94 7.78 -20.30
N TYR A 405 -2.56 6.68 -20.95
CA TYR A 405 -2.70 6.50 -22.39
C TYR A 405 -4.17 6.52 -22.83
N VAL A 406 -5.07 5.83 -22.13
CA VAL A 406 -6.51 5.82 -22.45
C VAL A 406 -7.09 7.24 -22.34
N LEU A 407 -6.69 8.01 -21.33
CA LEU A 407 -7.09 9.42 -21.17
C LEU A 407 -6.49 10.32 -22.25
N ALA A 408 -5.21 10.13 -22.57
CA ALA A 408 -4.50 10.92 -23.57
C ALA A 408 -5.08 10.76 -24.98
N ARG A 409 -5.60 9.57 -25.33
CA ARG A 409 -6.33 9.34 -26.60
C ARG A 409 -7.57 10.23 -26.73
N GLU A 410 -8.17 10.60 -25.61
CA GLU A 410 -9.33 11.49 -25.56
C GLU A 410 -8.96 12.97 -25.35
N GLY A 411 -7.65 13.29 -25.40
CA GLY A 411 -7.16 14.65 -25.18
C GLY A 411 -7.25 15.11 -23.73
N ILE A 412 -7.23 14.18 -22.76
CA ILE A 412 -7.28 14.49 -21.33
C ILE A 412 -5.89 14.29 -20.71
N THR A 413 -5.39 15.35 -20.08
CA THR A 413 -4.22 15.29 -19.17
C THR A 413 -4.68 15.66 -17.77
N LEU A 414 -4.21 14.95 -16.75
CA LEU A 414 -4.61 15.19 -15.36
C LEU A 414 -3.64 16.15 -14.65
N ASP A 415 -4.17 17.02 -13.79
CA ASP A 415 -3.39 17.94 -12.95
C ASP A 415 -2.90 17.30 -11.64
N GLY A 416 -3.42 16.12 -11.28
CA GLY A 416 -2.97 15.32 -10.15
C GLY A 416 -3.34 13.84 -10.34
N VAL A 417 -2.55 12.94 -9.75
CA VAL A 417 -2.69 11.47 -9.97
C VAL A 417 -2.58 10.63 -8.69
N ILE A 418 -2.62 11.26 -7.52
CA ILE A 418 -2.27 10.60 -6.25
C ILE A 418 -3.13 9.37 -5.95
N LEU A 419 -4.45 9.41 -6.18
CA LEU A 419 -5.35 8.28 -5.93
C LEU A 419 -5.14 7.12 -6.91
N LEU A 420 -4.57 7.41 -8.09
CA LEU A 420 -4.36 6.43 -9.16
C LEU A 420 -3.06 5.63 -8.99
N ARG A 421 -2.11 6.16 -8.21
CA ARG A 421 -0.78 5.56 -8.01
C ARG A 421 -0.56 4.98 -6.63
N ARG A 422 -1.38 5.37 -5.65
CA ARG A 422 -1.15 5.10 -4.23
C ARG A 422 -2.21 4.21 -3.59
N VAL A 423 -3.25 3.83 -4.33
CA VAL A 423 -4.29 2.92 -3.87
C VAL A 423 -4.10 1.56 -4.53
N ALA A 424 -4.17 0.52 -3.71
CA ALA A 424 -4.11 -0.87 -4.13
C ALA A 424 -5.54 -1.42 -4.22
N PHE A 425 -5.84 -2.14 -5.29
CA PHE A 425 -7.10 -2.86 -5.48
C PHE A 425 -6.89 -4.37 -5.37
N HIS A 426 -7.98 -5.09 -5.10
CA HIS A 426 -8.04 -6.54 -4.95
C HIS A 426 -8.72 -7.19 -6.16
N ALA A 427 -8.21 -8.35 -6.57
CA ALA A 427 -8.68 -9.05 -7.76
C ALA A 427 -10.10 -9.62 -7.61
N ASP A 428 -10.58 -9.81 -6.38
CA ASP A 428 -11.85 -10.46 -6.05
C ASP A 428 -12.87 -9.55 -5.36
N GLU A 429 -12.57 -8.26 -5.18
CA GLU A 429 -13.50 -7.26 -4.63
C GLU A 429 -14.33 -6.61 -5.76
N PRO A 430 -15.64 -6.89 -5.88
CA PRO A 430 -16.46 -6.40 -6.99
C PRO A 430 -16.70 -4.88 -6.98
N ARG A 431 -16.47 -4.19 -5.87
CA ARG A 431 -16.67 -2.73 -5.75
C ARG A 431 -15.46 -1.94 -6.24
N ASP A 432 -14.26 -2.47 -6.06
CA ASP A 432 -12.98 -1.83 -6.40
C ASP A 432 -12.94 -1.22 -7.81
N PRO A 433 -13.46 -1.89 -8.86
CA PRO A 433 -13.41 -1.35 -10.21
C PRO A 433 -14.20 -0.05 -10.40
N LEU A 434 -15.37 0.07 -9.75
CA LEU A 434 -16.18 1.29 -9.79
C LEU A 434 -15.61 2.39 -8.87
N VAL A 435 -14.92 2.00 -7.79
CA VAL A 435 -14.16 2.94 -6.95
C VAL A 435 -13.03 3.56 -7.76
N LEU A 436 -12.25 2.77 -8.49
CA LEU A 436 -11.21 3.28 -9.37
C LEU A 436 -11.78 4.21 -10.45
N ALA A 437 -12.88 3.82 -11.11
CA ALA A 437 -13.55 4.69 -12.09
C ALA A 437 -13.97 6.04 -11.47
N SER A 438 -14.44 6.03 -10.21
CA SER A 438 -14.80 7.24 -9.47
C SER A 438 -13.58 8.09 -9.09
N TYR A 439 -12.43 7.49 -8.80
CA TYR A 439 -11.17 8.22 -8.59
C TYR A 439 -10.67 8.88 -9.88
N ILE A 440 -10.76 8.18 -11.01
CA ILE A 440 -10.44 8.76 -12.32
C ILE A 440 -11.35 9.95 -12.59
N ASP A 441 -12.66 9.80 -12.38
CA ASP A 441 -13.65 10.86 -12.56
C ASP A 441 -13.36 12.08 -11.69
N THR A 442 -13.05 11.86 -10.40
CA THR A 442 -12.69 12.92 -9.46
C THR A 442 -11.48 13.71 -9.95
N HIS A 443 -10.46 13.02 -10.46
CA HIS A 443 -9.28 13.69 -11.03
C HIS A 443 -9.62 14.48 -12.30
N ILE A 444 -10.43 13.94 -13.21
CA ILE A 444 -10.86 14.67 -14.42
C ILE A 444 -11.66 15.92 -14.04
N ALA A 445 -12.62 15.79 -13.13
CA ALA A 445 -13.46 16.90 -12.67
C ALA A 445 -12.61 17.99 -12.00
N GLU A 446 -11.65 17.63 -11.14
CA GLU A 446 -10.77 18.58 -10.49
C GLU A 446 -9.85 19.30 -11.48
N THR A 447 -9.26 18.56 -12.42
CA THR A 447 -8.46 19.13 -13.51
C THR A 447 -9.26 20.20 -14.27
N ARG A 448 -10.52 19.91 -14.62
CA ARG A 448 -11.40 20.89 -15.31
C ARG A 448 -11.69 22.11 -14.44
N ARG A 449 -12.04 21.91 -13.16
CA ARG A 449 -12.30 23.03 -12.24
C ARG A 449 -11.11 23.98 -12.16
N ARG A 450 -9.90 23.44 -12.05
CA ARG A 450 -8.67 24.25 -11.99
C ARG A 450 -8.30 24.89 -13.31
N ALA A 451 -8.52 24.20 -14.44
CA ALA A 451 -8.30 24.78 -15.76
C ALA A 451 -9.27 25.94 -16.08
N ALA A 452 -10.49 25.92 -15.53
CA ALA A 452 -11.48 26.98 -15.69
C ALA A 452 -11.25 28.21 -14.77
N THR A 453 -10.41 28.09 -13.74
CA THR A 453 -10.11 29.17 -12.81
C THR A 453 -8.84 29.91 -13.28
N PRO A 454 -8.89 31.21 -13.62
CA PRO A 454 -7.69 31.96 -13.96
C PRO A 454 -6.71 31.99 -12.79
N ALA A 455 -5.42 31.80 -13.08
CA ALA A 455 -4.32 31.89 -12.13
C ALA A 455 -4.16 33.29 -11.54
#